data_AF-A0A9W8NZE7-F1
#
_entry.id   AF-A0A9W8NZE7-F1
#
_cell.length_a   1.000
_cell.length_b   1.000
_cell.length_c   1.000
_cell.angle_alpha   90.00
_cell.angle_beta   90.00
_cell.angle_gamma   90.00
#
_symmetry.space_group_name_H-M   'P 1'
#
loop_
_entity.id
_entity.type
_entity.pdbx_description
1 polymer ?
#
loop_
_entity_poly.entity_id
_entity_poly.type
_entity_poly.pdbx_seq_one_letter_code
_entity_poly.pdbx_strand_id
1 'polypeptide(L)'
;MNMTLSFGAGGAGLRAAFGLAKEGFKTACITKLFPTRSHTVAAQGGINAALGNMTEDDWRWHMYDTVTDWLGDQDAIHYMCREAPQTVIELEHYGVPFSRTKEGKIYQRALGGQSLEYGKGGQAFRCAAVADRTGHALLHTLYGQALRHNTNFFIEYFALDLIMQDGECVGVMALSVEDGTFHRFRAHKTVLATGGYGRAYFSCTSAHTCSGDGNAMVSRAGLPLQDLEFVQFHPTGIYRAGCLISEGCRGEGGYLLNGEGERFMERYAPTAKDLASRDVVSRSMTIEIREGRGAGSAKDHIYLQLSHLPPEILHERLPGISETASIFSGVDVTKEPIPVLPTVHYNMGGSDLPFRHSFNNRWQYNLQNPIPLDKDFLRHPTVL
;
A
#
# COMPACT_ATOMS: atom_id res chain seq x y z
N MET A 1 -28.47 -20.68 0.48
CA MET A 1 -27.10 -20.29 0.10
C MET A 1 -26.71 -19.06 0.90
N ASN A 2 -25.57 -19.10 1.57
CA ASN A 2 -25.10 -17.98 2.39
C ASN A 2 -24.65 -16.84 1.48
N MET A 3 -25.35 -15.70 1.53
CA MET A 3 -24.94 -14.48 0.82
C MET A 3 -23.83 -13.79 1.62
N THR A 4 -22.76 -13.40 0.92
CA THR A 4 -21.64 -12.62 1.49
C THR A 4 -21.54 -11.28 0.76
N LEU A 5 -21.26 -10.23 1.52
CA LEU A 5 -21.14 -8.88 1.01
C LEU A 5 -19.69 -8.39 1.09
N SER A 6 -19.16 -7.83 0.01
CA SER A 6 -17.90 -7.08 -0.01
C SER A 6 -18.20 -5.62 -0.34
N PHE A 7 -17.83 -4.70 0.56
CA PHE A 7 -18.01 -3.27 0.37
C PHE A 7 -16.67 -2.60 0.04
N GLY A 8 -16.61 -1.99 -1.15
CA GLY A 8 -15.39 -1.50 -1.77
C GLY A 8 -14.89 -2.44 -2.87
N ALA A 9 -14.46 -1.87 -4.00
CA ALA A 9 -13.94 -2.59 -5.15
C ALA A 9 -12.51 -2.19 -5.53
N GLY A 10 -11.71 -1.81 -4.51
CA GLY A 10 -10.25 -1.72 -4.64
C GLY A 10 -9.60 -3.10 -4.63
N GLY A 11 -8.27 -3.16 -4.52
CA GLY A 11 -7.52 -4.42 -4.57
C GLY A 11 -8.01 -5.47 -3.56
N ALA A 12 -8.17 -5.06 -2.28
CA ALA A 12 -8.67 -5.95 -1.23
C ALA A 12 -10.12 -6.39 -1.48
N GLY A 13 -10.99 -5.46 -1.83
CA GLY A 13 -12.42 -5.73 -2.03
C GLY A 13 -12.70 -6.66 -3.21
N LEU A 14 -11.98 -6.48 -4.33
CA LEU A 14 -12.05 -7.38 -5.49
C LEU A 14 -11.50 -8.76 -5.14
N ARG A 15 -10.31 -8.85 -4.52
CA ARG A 15 -9.68 -10.13 -4.14
C ARG A 15 -10.55 -10.95 -3.18
N ALA A 16 -11.23 -10.28 -2.25
CA ALA A 16 -12.21 -10.91 -1.37
C ALA A 16 -13.45 -11.34 -2.15
N ALA A 17 -14.04 -10.46 -2.97
CA ALA A 17 -15.29 -10.72 -3.67
C ALA A 17 -15.19 -11.93 -4.61
N PHE A 18 -14.17 -11.98 -5.48
CA PHE A 18 -14.02 -13.12 -6.38
C PHE A 18 -13.48 -14.37 -5.68
N GLY A 19 -12.70 -14.21 -4.59
CA GLY A 19 -12.28 -15.33 -3.75
C GLY A 19 -13.50 -16.07 -3.15
N LEU A 20 -14.47 -15.31 -2.64
CA LEU A 20 -15.74 -15.85 -2.16
C LEU A 20 -16.58 -16.48 -3.28
N ALA A 21 -16.67 -15.81 -4.43
CA ALA A 21 -17.41 -16.33 -5.58
C ALA A 21 -16.80 -17.63 -6.14
N LYS A 22 -15.46 -17.74 -6.15
CA LYS A 22 -14.72 -18.94 -6.55
C LYS A 22 -15.02 -20.14 -5.65
N GLU A 23 -15.22 -19.91 -4.36
CA GLU A 23 -15.62 -20.95 -3.38
C GLU A 23 -17.14 -21.23 -3.38
N GLY A 24 -17.90 -20.66 -4.33
CA GLY A 24 -19.33 -20.92 -4.51
C GLY A 24 -20.27 -20.06 -3.67
N PHE A 25 -19.78 -19.04 -2.97
CA PHE A 25 -20.64 -18.12 -2.23
C PHE A 25 -21.31 -17.13 -3.17
N LYS A 26 -22.63 -16.91 -2.98
CA LYS A 26 -23.35 -15.84 -3.67
C LYS A 26 -22.86 -14.51 -3.13
N THR A 27 -22.06 -13.81 -3.93
CA THR A 27 -21.32 -12.63 -3.48
C THR A 27 -21.84 -11.37 -4.16
N ALA A 28 -22.07 -10.32 -3.37
CA ALA A 28 -22.32 -8.97 -3.85
C ALA A 28 -21.09 -8.09 -3.58
N CYS A 29 -20.64 -7.34 -4.59
CA CYS A 29 -19.60 -6.33 -4.47
C CYS A 29 -20.25 -4.95 -4.67
N ILE A 30 -20.41 -4.21 -3.59
CA ILE A 30 -21.00 -2.87 -3.60
C ILE A 30 -19.87 -1.84 -3.59
N THR A 31 -19.92 -0.88 -4.50
CA THR A 31 -18.86 0.13 -4.62
C THR A 31 -19.43 1.47 -5.09
N LYS A 32 -18.97 2.56 -4.46
CA LYS A 32 -19.36 3.93 -4.84
C LYS A 32 -18.68 4.43 -6.13
N LEU A 33 -17.71 3.68 -6.64
CA LEU A 33 -16.99 3.97 -7.87
C LEU A 33 -17.01 2.75 -8.79
N PHE A 34 -16.89 2.97 -10.10
CA PHE A 34 -16.46 1.91 -10.99
C PHE A 34 -15.14 1.29 -10.49
N PRO A 35 -14.99 -0.05 -10.38
CA PRO A 35 -13.90 -0.69 -9.64
C PRO A 35 -12.49 -0.18 -9.94
N THR A 36 -12.15 0.01 -11.23
CA THR A 36 -10.82 0.46 -11.65
C THR A 36 -10.52 1.94 -11.37
N ARG A 37 -11.49 2.69 -10.82
CA ARG A 37 -11.32 4.07 -10.33
C ARG A 37 -10.99 4.12 -8.83
N SER A 38 -10.93 2.98 -8.15
CA SER A 38 -10.50 2.89 -6.76
C SER A 38 -9.05 3.35 -6.59
N HIS A 39 -8.72 3.93 -5.42
CA HIS A 39 -7.39 4.52 -5.19
C HIS A 39 -6.21 3.54 -5.33
N THR A 40 -6.44 2.21 -5.21
CA THR A 40 -5.45 1.18 -5.54
C THR A 40 -4.82 1.40 -6.92
N VAL A 41 -5.56 1.94 -7.90
CA VAL A 41 -5.07 2.20 -9.26
C VAL A 41 -3.87 3.16 -9.29
N ALA A 42 -3.75 4.02 -8.29
CA ALA A 42 -2.73 5.06 -8.21
C ALA A 42 -1.44 4.59 -7.50
N ALA A 43 -1.37 3.35 -7.01
CA ALA A 43 -0.15 2.84 -6.40
C ALA A 43 0.94 2.64 -7.48
N GLN A 44 2.16 3.08 -7.19
CA GLN A 44 3.25 3.12 -8.16
C GLN A 44 4.35 2.10 -7.83
N GLY A 45 4.96 2.25 -6.65
CA GLY A 45 6.25 1.63 -6.27
C GLY A 45 6.35 0.12 -6.44
N GLY A 46 5.36 -0.64 -5.99
CA GLY A 46 5.37 -2.10 -6.11
C GLY A 46 4.61 -2.81 -5.00
N ILE A 47 4.83 -4.13 -4.91
CA ILE A 47 4.32 -5.02 -3.86
C ILE A 47 5.46 -5.89 -3.34
N ASN A 48 5.65 -5.96 -2.02
CA ASN A 48 6.78 -6.68 -1.44
C ASN A 48 6.52 -8.18 -1.37
N ALA A 49 7.51 -8.97 -1.79
CA ALA A 49 7.55 -10.41 -1.58
C ALA A 49 9.00 -10.92 -1.64
N ALA A 50 9.42 -11.73 -0.67
CA ALA A 50 10.74 -12.34 -0.68
C ALA A 50 10.82 -13.49 -1.69
N LEU A 51 10.86 -13.15 -2.99
CA LEU A 51 10.97 -14.09 -4.11
C LEU A 51 12.43 -14.52 -4.36
N GLY A 52 13.39 -13.72 -3.90
CA GLY A 52 14.81 -13.98 -4.11
C GLY A 52 15.26 -13.88 -5.58
N ASN A 53 14.60 -13.02 -6.39
CA ASN A 53 14.91 -12.92 -7.83
C ASN A 53 16.10 -12.02 -8.15
N MET A 54 16.43 -11.09 -7.25
CA MET A 54 17.52 -10.12 -7.42
C MET A 54 18.75 -10.50 -6.60
N THR A 55 18.52 -10.95 -5.37
CA THR A 55 19.49 -11.45 -4.40
C THR A 55 18.84 -12.57 -3.61
N GLU A 56 19.61 -13.33 -2.84
CA GLU A 56 19.03 -14.19 -1.80
C GLU A 56 18.15 -13.35 -0.86
N ASP A 57 16.99 -13.87 -0.48
CA ASP A 57 16.05 -13.21 0.40
C ASP A 57 15.25 -14.25 1.20
N ASP A 58 14.68 -13.80 2.32
CA ASP A 58 13.89 -14.65 3.22
C ASP A 58 12.68 -13.87 3.72
N TRP A 59 11.51 -14.51 3.74
CA TRP A 59 10.29 -13.88 4.24
C TRP A 59 10.39 -13.48 5.72
N ARG A 60 11.28 -14.11 6.49
CA ARG A 60 11.59 -13.77 7.89
C ARG A 60 12.34 -12.45 7.99
N TRP A 61 13.18 -12.10 7.01
CA TRP A 61 13.83 -10.79 6.95
C TRP A 61 12.80 -9.71 6.60
N HIS A 62 11.88 -10.00 5.68
CA HIS A 62 10.74 -9.12 5.41
C HIS A 62 9.86 -8.91 6.67
N MET A 63 9.60 -9.97 7.45
CA MET A 63 8.91 -9.86 8.73
C MET A 63 9.67 -8.97 9.72
N TYR A 64 10.97 -9.16 9.87
CA TYR A 64 11.81 -8.34 10.76
C TYR A 64 11.72 -6.85 10.40
N ASP A 65 11.84 -6.50 9.12
CA ASP A 65 11.68 -5.12 8.64
C ASP A 65 10.28 -4.55 8.92
N THR A 66 9.25 -5.41 8.92
CA THR A 66 7.84 -5.00 9.08
C THR A 66 7.44 -4.82 10.55
N VAL A 67 8.04 -5.57 11.48
CA VAL A 67 7.75 -5.49 12.93
C VAL A 67 8.24 -4.17 13.55
N THR A 68 9.04 -3.39 12.82
CA THR A 68 9.63 -2.13 13.28
C THR A 68 8.62 -1.23 14.01
N ASP A 69 9.07 -0.56 15.08
CA ASP A 69 8.28 0.22 16.05
C ASP A 69 7.33 -0.58 16.98
N TRP A 70 7.28 -1.91 16.88
CA TRP A 70 6.64 -2.85 17.83
C TRP A 70 5.15 -2.66 18.13
N LEU A 71 4.46 -1.79 17.38
CA LEU A 71 3.01 -1.59 17.52
C LEU A 71 2.20 -2.62 16.73
N GLY A 72 2.76 -3.16 15.65
CA GLY A 72 2.05 -4.11 14.78
C GLY A 72 1.90 -5.51 15.39
N ASP A 73 0.73 -6.11 15.20
CA ASP A 73 0.43 -7.48 15.61
C ASP A 73 1.30 -8.49 14.83
N GLN A 74 2.26 -9.11 15.53
CA GLN A 74 3.28 -9.93 14.88
C GLN A 74 2.75 -11.22 14.23
N ASP A 75 1.60 -11.72 14.68
CA ASP A 75 0.93 -12.88 14.07
C ASP A 75 0.34 -12.54 12.69
N ALA A 76 -0.27 -11.36 12.56
CA ALA A 76 -0.72 -10.81 11.28
C ALA A 76 0.45 -10.51 10.36
N ILE A 77 1.53 -9.91 10.88
CA ILE A 77 2.75 -9.62 10.11
C ILE A 77 3.41 -10.92 9.61
N HIS A 78 3.54 -11.93 10.47
CA HIS A 78 4.05 -13.25 10.10
C HIS A 78 3.24 -13.83 8.94
N TYR A 79 1.92 -13.87 9.06
CA TYR A 79 1.06 -14.36 7.98
C TYR A 79 1.28 -13.57 6.68
N MET A 80 1.22 -12.25 6.74
CA MET A 80 1.41 -11.39 5.56
C MET A 80 2.76 -11.64 4.87
N CYS A 81 3.87 -11.63 5.60
CA CYS A 81 5.20 -11.78 5.02
C CYS A 81 5.44 -13.19 4.47
N ARG A 82 4.95 -14.23 5.15
CA ARG A 82 5.07 -15.62 4.71
C ARG A 82 4.24 -15.92 3.46
N GLU A 83 3.03 -15.38 3.36
CA GLU A 83 2.13 -15.61 2.21
C GLU A 83 2.46 -14.70 1.01
N ALA A 84 3.27 -13.65 1.20
CA ALA A 84 3.58 -12.69 0.15
C ALA A 84 4.20 -13.30 -1.12
N PRO A 85 5.20 -14.22 -1.06
CA PRO A 85 5.73 -14.89 -2.26
C PRO A 85 4.64 -15.60 -3.08
N GLN A 86 3.82 -16.42 -2.42
CA GLN A 86 2.75 -17.16 -3.08
C GLN A 86 1.67 -16.22 -3.65
N THR A 87 1.39 -15.12 -2.96
CA THR A 87 0.43 -14.10 -3.41
C THR A 87 0.91 -13.38 -4.66
N VAL A 88 2.19 -12.99 -4.73
CA VAL A 88 2.75 -12.34 -5.92
C VAL A 88 2.82 -13.29 -7.11
N ILE A 89 3.12 -14.57 -6.88
CA ILE A 89 3.06 -15.61 -7.93
C ILE A 89 1.61 -15.81 -8.41
N GLU A 90 0.63 -15.84 -7.49
CA GLU A 90 -0.79 -15.91 -7.87
C GLU A 90 -1.20 -14.72 -8.76
N LEU A 91 -0.77 -13.51 -8.42
CA LEU A 91 -1.02 -12.30 -9.21
C LEU A 91 -0.37 -12.38 -10.60
N GLU A 92 0.85 -12.91 -10.71
CA GLU A 92 1.52 -13.13 -11.99
C GLU A 92 0.76 -14.15 -12.85
N HIS A 93 0.32 -15.27 -12.28
CA HIS A 93 -0.53 -16.25 -12.96
C HIS A 93 -1.91 -15.72 -13.36
N TYR A 94 -2.46 -14.76 -12.62
CA TYR A 94 -3.67 -14.03 -13.02
C TYR A 94 -3.44 -13.09 -14.21
N GLY A 95 -2.18 -12.83 -14.57
CA GLY A 95 -1.79 -12.03 -15.72
C GLY A 95 -1.32 -10.62 -15.36
N VAL A 96 -0.89 -10.35 -14.12
CA VAL A 96 -0.22 -9.08 -13.81
C VAL A 96 1.10 -9.03 -14.58
N PRO A 97 1.31 -8.02 -15.45
CA PRO A 97 2.49 -7.94 -16.32
C PRO A 97 3.69 -7.36 -15.56
N PHE A 98 4.17 -8.06 -14.54
CA PHE A 98 5.38 -7.68 -13.82
C PHE A 98 6.55 -7.48 -14.79
N SER A 99 7.33 -6.41 -14.54
CA SER A 99 8.62 -6.20 -15.21
C SER A 99 9.52 -7.41 -14.99
N ARG A 100 10.43 -7.69 -15.93
CA ARG A 100 11.21 -8.93 -15.93
C ARG A 100 12.70 -8.69 -15.76
N THR A 101 13.37 -9.64 -15.11
CA THR A 101 14.83 -9.75 -15.14
C THR A 101 15.28 -10.36 -16.48
N LYS A 102 16.60 -10.39 -16.73
CA LYS A 102 17.15 -11.02 -17.94
C LYS A 102 16.86 -12.52 -18.01
N GLU A 103 16.63 -13.15 -16.86
CA GLU A 103 16.30 -14.57 -16.70
C GLU A 103 14.78 -14.84 -16.84
N GLY A 104 13.97 -13.82 -17.14
CA GLY A 104 12.52 -13.95 -17.29
C GLY A 104 11.74 -14.01 -15.96
N LYS A 105 12.42 -13.81 -14.82
CA LYS A 105 11.78 -13.75 -13.50
C LYS A 105 11.17 -12.38 -13.23
N ILE A 106 10.35 -12.26 -12.19
CA ILE A 106 9.77 -10.97 -11.75
C ILE A 106 10.90 -10.06 -11.25
N TYR A 107 11.05 -8.88 -11.86
CA TYR A 107 11.95 -7.82 -11.42
C TYR A 107 11.50 -7.28 -10.06
N GLN A 108 12.48 -7.02 -9.19
CA GLN A 108 12.26 -6.41 -7.88
C GLN A 108 13.22 -5.24 -7.68
N ARG A 109 12.76 -4.17 -7.03
CA ARG A 109 13.58 -2.98 -6.72
C ARG A 109 13.77 -2.78 -5.22
N ALA A 110 14.72 -1.93 -4.87
CA ALA A 110 14.88 -1.44 -3.52
C ALA A 110 13.70 -0.51 -3.14
N LEU A 111 13.32 -0.56 -1.87
CA LEU A 111 12.38 0.36 -1.24
C LEU A 111 12.92 0.71 0.16
N GLY A 112 12.45 1.82 0.72
CA GLY A 112 12.91 2.29 2.02
C GLY A 112 12.57 1.34 3.15
N GLY A 113 13.46 1.26 4.14
CA GLY A 113 13.26 0.43 5.34
C GLY A 113 13.29 -1.09 5.10
N GLN A 114 13.97 -1.56 4.03
CA GLN A 114 14.07 -2.98 3.71
C GLN A 114 15.52 -3.47 3.75
N SER A 115 15.77 -4.54 4.49
CA SER A 115 17.10 -5.06 4.75
C SER A 115 17.22 -6.57 4.55
N LEU A 116 18.45 -7.05 4.31
CA LEU A 116 18.80 -8.46 4.32
C LEU A 116 19.31 -8.87 5.73
N GLU A 117 19.25 -10.16 6.05
CA GLU A 117 19.84 -10.74 7.25
C GLU A 117 19.46 -10.02 8.57
N TYR A 118 18.17 -9.75 8.79
CA TYR A 118 17.67 -9.09 10.00
C TYR A 118 18.36 -7.73 10.28
N GLY A 119 18.49 -6.88 9.25
CA GLY A 119 19.11 -5.55 9.37
C GLY A 119 20.62 -5.50 9.14
N LYS A 120 21.29 -6.65 8.98
CA LYS A 120 22.76 -6.72 8.95
C LYS A 120 23.36 -6.86 7.55
N GLY A 121 22.56 -7.35 6.60
CA GLY A 121 23.01 -7.69 5.24
C GLY A 121 22.89 -6.57 4.20
N GLY A 122 22.61 -5.33 4.63
CA GLY A 122 22.41 -4.19 3.73
C GLY A 122 21.01 -4.17 3.08
N GLN A 123 20.88 -3.45 1.96
CA GLN A 123 19.59 -3.17 1.30
C GLN A 123 19.01 -4.41 0.62
N ALA A 124 17.72 -4.67 0.86
CA ALA A 124 16.99 -5.71 0.14
C ALA A 124 16.32 -5.21 -1.15
N PHE A 125 16.12 -6.13 -2.10
CA PHE A 125 15.47 -5.88 -3.39
C PHE A 125 14.25 -6.79 -3.54
N ARG A 126 13.20 -6.52 -2.77
CA ARG A 126 12.02 -7.41 -2.71
C ARG A 126 10.70 -6.78 -3.17
N CYS A 127 10.73 -5.53 -3.62
CA CYS A 127 9.54 -4.84 -4.12
C CYS A 127 9.30 -5.19 -5.59
N ALA A 128 8.42 -6.16 -5.87
CA ALA A 128 8.01 -6.53 -7.22
C ALA A 128 7.21 -5.41 -7.88
N ALA A 129 7.53 -5.08 -9.13
CA ALA A 129 7.01 -3.87 -9.77
C ALA A 129 6.57 -4.09 -11.23
N VAL A 130 5.61 -3.27 -11.68
CA VAL A 130 5.26 -3.07 -13.09
C VAL A 130 5.67 -1.66 -13.46
N ALA A 131 6.95 -1.48 -13.85
CA ALA A 131 7.57 -0.16 -13.95
C ALA A 131 7.24 0.69 -12.70
N ASP A 132 6.56 1.82 -12.84
CA ASP A 132 6.03 2.64 -11.74
C ASP A 132 4.49 2.73 -11.74
N ARG A 133 3.81 1.70 -12.27
CA ARG A 133 2.34 1.63 -12.42
C ARG A 133 1.75 0.34 -11.83
N THR A 134 2.37 -0.17 -10.78
CA THR A 134 2.02 -1.49 -10.21
C THR A 134 0.56 -1.57 -9.76
N GLY A 135 0.04 -0.54 -9.10
CA GLY A 135 -1.36 -0.47 -8.66
C GLY A 135 -2.37 -0.49 -9.81
N HIS A 136 -2.06 0.20 -10.90
CA HIS A 136 -2.88 0.19 -12.11
C HIS A 136 -2.99 -1.23 -12.68
N ALA A 137 -1.84 -1.87 -12.89
CA ALA A 137 -1.78 -3.24 -13.40
C ALA A 137 -2.50 -4.23 -12.48
N LEU A 138 -2.24 -4.17 -11.17
CA LEU A 138 -2.89 -5.02 -10.16
C LEU A 138 -4.41 -4.88 -10.20
N LEU A 139 -4.92 -3.64 -10.16
CA LEU A 139 -6.35 -3.41 -10.07
C LEU A 139 -7.09 -3.83 -11.34
N HIS A 140 -6.53 -3.55 -12.51
CA HIS A 140 -7.10 -3.98 -13.78
C HIS A 140 -7.11 -5.51 -13.92
N THR A 141 -6.03 -6.19 -13.53
CA THR A 141 -5.98 -7.66 -13.55
C THR A 141 -6.98 -8.26 -12.56
N LEU A 142 -7.05 -7.78 -11.33
CA LEU A 142 -8.01 -8.26 -10.33
C LEU A 142 -9.46 -8.02 -10.76
N TYR A 143 -9.76 -6.89 -11.39
CA TYR A 143 -11.09 -6.62 -11.93
C TYR A 143 -11.42 -7.61 -13.07
N GLY A 144 -10.49 -7.84 -14.00
CA GLY A 144 -10.64 -8.84 -15.06
C GLY A 144 -10.86 -10.26 -14.52
N GLN A 145 -10.15 -10.65 -13.46
CA GLN A 145 -10.38 -11.93 -12.78
C GLN A 145 -11.76 -11.99 -12.12
N ALA A 146 -12.19 -10.91 -11.46
CA ALA A 146 -13.48 -10.89 -10.79
C ALA A 146 -14.67 -11.09 -11.76
N LEU A 147 -14.55 -10.59 -13.00
CA LEU A 147 -15.54 -10.80 -14.07
C LEU A 147 -15.62 -12.25 -14.56
N ARG A 148 -14.61 -13.09 -14.30
CA ARG A 148 -14.65 -14.53 -14.64
C ARG A 148 -15.46 -15.35 -13.64
N HIS A 149 -15.88 -14.75 -12.53
CA HIS A 149 -16.63 -15.40 -11.46
C HIS A 149 -18.01 -14.76 -11.30
N ASN A 150 -18.94 -15.47 -10.66
CA ASN A 150 -20.33 -15.03 -10.45
C ASN A 150 -20.47 -13.99 -9.31
N THR A 151 -19.62 -12.97 -9.32
CA THR A 151 -19.71 -11.82 -8.42
C THR A 151 -20.76 -10.85 -8.94
N ASN A 152 -21.75 -10.49 -8.13
CA ASN A 152 -22.76 -9.50 -8.50
C ASN A 152 -22.26 -8.10 -8.14
N PHE A 153 -22.02 -7.25 -9.13
CA PHE A 153 -21.55 -5.89 -8.90
C PHE A 153 -22.71 -4.90 -8.79
N PHE A 154 -22.68 -4.08 -7.75
CA PHE A 154 -23.55 -2.93 -7.54
C PHE A 154 -22.66 -1.69 -7.59
N ILE A 155 -22.49 -1.16 -8.79
CA ILE A 155 -21.57 -0.07 -9.11
C ILE A 155 -22.29 1.26 -8.92
N GLU A 156 -21.58 2.26 -8.37
CA GLU A 156 -22.15 3.56 -8.00
C GLU A 156 -23.26 3.45 -6.94
N TYR A 157 -23.04 2.53 -5.99
CA TYR A 157 -23.83 2.41 -4.77
C TYR A 157 -23.02 2.93 -3.58
N PHE A 158 -23.56 3.95 -2.91
CA PHE A 158 -22.94 4.55 -1.74
C PHE A 158 -23.49 3.89 -0.47
N ALA A 159 -22.67 3.11 0.25
CA ALA A 159 -23.11 2.57 1.53
C ALA A 159 -23.20 3.66 2.60
N LEU A 160 -24.28 3.60 3.37
CA LEU A 160 -24.63 4.58 4.39
C LEU A 160 -24.29 4.06 5.78
N ASP A 161 -24.78 2.85 6.10
CA ASP A 161 -24.62 2.26 7.43
C ASP A 161 -24.63 0.73 7.41
N LEU A 162 -24.00 0.14 8.41
CA LEU A 162 -24.14 -1.28 8.73
C LEU A 162 -25.55 -1.54 9.28
N ILE A 163 -26.14 -2.68 8.93
CA ILE A 163 -27.37 -3.16 9.55
C ILE A 163 -26.95 -4.08 10.69
N MET A 164 -27.09 -3.61 11.92
CA MET A 164 -26.73 -4.35 13.13
C MET A 164 -27.99 -4.96 13.79
N GLN A 165 -27.89 -6.19 14.26
CA GLN A 165 -28.92 -6.87 15.02
C GLN A 165 -28.25 -7.76 16.08
N ASP A 166 -28.63 -7.57 17.36
CA ASP A 166 -28.12 -8.38 18.49
C ASP A 166 -26.59 -8.46 18.56
N GLY A 167 -25.91 -7.37 18.21
CA GLY A 167 -24.44 -7.28 18.17
C GLY A 167 -23.79 -7.85 16.90
N GLU A 168 -24.57 -8.38 15.96
CA GLU A 168 -24.07 -8.94 14.70
C GLU A 168 -24.39 -8.02 13.51
N CYS A 169 -23.45 -7.94 12.56
CA CYS A 169 -23.69 -7.29 11.28
C CYS A 169 -24.44 -8.25 10.34
N VAL A 170 -25.66 -7.88 9.97
CA VAL A 170 -26.56 -8.67 9.10
C VAL A 170 -26.72 -8.07 7.70
N GLY A 171 -25.98 -7.01 7.39
CA GLY A 171 -26.03 -6.37 6.09
C GLY A 171 -25.58 -4.92 6.06
N VAL A 172 -25.90 -4.22 4.97
CA VAL A 172 -25.59 -2.80 4.74
C VAL A 172 -26.78 -2.12 4.08
N MET A 173 -27.02 -0.86 4.45
CA MET A 173 -27.91 0.04 3.73
C MET A 173 -27.10 0.88 2.75
N ALA A 174 -27.56 1.02 1.51
CA ALA A 174 -26.89 1.82 0.49
C ALA A 174 -27.88 2.64 -0.33
N LEU A 175 -27.38 3.76 -0.85
CA LEU A 175 -28.04 4.61 -1.84
C LEU A 175 -27.50 4.28 -3.23
N SER A 176 -28.39 3.95 -4.16
CA SER A 176 -28.05 3.92 -5.58
C SER A 176 -27.91 5.35 -6.09
N VAL A 177 -26.72 5.72 -6.57
CA VAL A 177 -26.45 7.09 -7.05
C VAL A 177 -27.13 7.35 -8.39
N GLU A 178 -27.36 6.31 -9.20
CA GLU A 178 -27.99 6.40 -10.51
C GLU A 178 -29.47 6.83 -10.44
N ASP A 179 -30.23 6.25 -9.51
CA ASP A 179 -31.70 6.40 -9.45
C ASP A 179 -32.23 6.94 -8.10
N GLY A 180 -31.35 7.16 -7.12
CA GLY A 180 -31.71 7.70 -5.81
C GLY A 180 -32.45 6.71 -4.89
N THR A 181 -32.54 5.43 -5.26
CA THR A 181 -33.25 4.42 -4.47
C THR A 181 -32.40 3.90 -3.29
N PHE A 182 -33.06 3.57 -2.19
CA PHE A 182 -32.42 2.94 -1.04
C PHE A 182 -32.50 1.41 -1.15
N HIS A 183 -31.37 0.75 -0.92
CA HIS A 183 -31.22 -0.70 -0.98
C HIS A 183 -30.74 -1.24 0.36
N ARG A 184 -31.32 -2.37 0.78
CA ARG A 184 -30.85 -3.15 1.93
C ARG A 184 -30.25 -4.44 1.43
N PHE A 185 -28.95 -4.59 1.62
CA PHE A 185 -28.21 -5.80 1.28
C PHE A 185 -28.06 -6.67 2.50
N ARG A 186 -28.86 -7.74 2.59
CA ARG A 186 -28.78 -8.71 3.69
C ARG A 186 -27.71 -9.76 3.39
N ALA A 187 -26.81 -9.99 4.34
CA ALA A 187 -25.73 -10.97 4.19
C ALA A 187 -25.43 -11.65 5.54
N HIS A 188 -24.88 -12.86 5.48
CA HIS A 188 -24.43 -13.59 6.68
C HIS A 188 -23.07 -13.09 7.16
N LYS A 189 -22.29 -12.52 6.25
CA LYS A 189 -20.97 -11.94 6.47
C LYS A 189 -20.80 -10.71 5.58
N THR A 190 -20.21 -9.66 6.15
CA THR A 190 -19.92 -8.40 5.48
C THR A 190 -18.43 -8.11 5.61
N VAL A 191 -17.77 -7.84 4.49
CA VAL A 191 -16.36 -7.43 4.40
C VAL A 191 -16.31 -5.94 4.10
N LEU A 192 -15.58 -5.18 4.91
CA LEU A 192 -15.29 -3.77 4.68
C LEU A 192 -13.90 -3.62 4.06
N ALA A 193 -13.85 -3.10 2.83
CA ALA A 193 -12.64 -2.88 2.05
C ALA A 193 -12.67 -1.47 1.40
N THR A 194 -13.02 -0.46 2.20
CA THR A 194 -13.43 0.88 1.73
C THR A 194 -12.29 1.87 1.47
N GLY A 195 -11.05 1.46 1.72
CA GLY A 195 -9.90 2.35 1.68
C GLY A 195 -9.81 3.27 2.90
N GLY A 196 -8.88 4.23 2.83
CA GLY A 196 -8.55 5.15 3.93
C GLY A 196 -9.35 6.46 3.95
N TYR A 197 -8.85 7.40 4.75
CA TYR A 197 -9.47 8.69 5.07
C TYR A 197 -8.49 9.87 4.91
N GLY A 198 -7.49 9.77 4.03
CA GLY A 198 -6.51 10.83 3.80
C GLY A 198 -7.10 12.20 3.42
N ARG A 199 -8.33 12.24 2.90
CA ARG A 199 -9.05 13.50 2.61
C ARG A 199 -9.54 14.27 3.84
N ALA A 200 -9.28 13.77 5.05
CA ALA A 200 -9.37 14.57 6.27
C ALA A 200 -8.32 15.70 6.30
N TYR A 201 -7.28 15.64 5.46
CA TYR A 201 -6.21 16.62 5.39
C TYR A 201 -6.32 17.51 4.15
N PHE A 202 -5.83 18.75 4.29
CA PHE A 202 -5.80 19.73 3.20
C PHE A 202 -4.90 19.28 2.03
N SER A 203 -3.69 18.79 2.35
CA SER A 203 -2.76 18.22 1.38
C SER A 203 -2.62 16.73 1.61
N CYS A 204 -3.00 15.94 0.60
CA CYS A 204 -2.85 14.49 0.61
C CYS A 204 -2.64 13.95 -0.81
N THR A 205 -1.96 12.81 -0.94
CA THR A 205 -1.87 12.08 -2.22
C THR A 205 -3.16 11.32 -2.53
N SER A 206 -4.06 11.20 -1.55
CA SER A 206 -5.26 10.39 -1.64
C SER A 206 -6.24 10.95 -2.67
N ALA A 207 -6.92 10.06 -3.39
CA ALA A 207 -8.03 10.45 -4.25
C ALA A 207 -9.11 11.21 -3.45
N HIS A 208 -9.89 12.06 -4.11
CA HIS A 208 -11.03 12.77 -3.49
C HIS A 208 -12.05 11.83 -2.83
N THR A 209 -12.06 10.57 -3.26
CA THR A 209 -12.97 9.53 -2.79
C THR A 209 -12.47 8.77 -1.55
N CYS A 210 -11.27 9.05 -1.03
CA CYS A 210 -10.74 8.47 0.20
C CYS A 210 -11.24 9.22 1.44
N SER A 211 -12.54 9.08 1.71
CA SER A 211 -13.31 9.86 2.70
C SER A 211 -13.61 9.11 4.00
N GLY A 212 -13.10 7.90 4.20
CA GLY A 212 -13.28 7.16 5.46
C GLY A 212 -14.67 6.58 5.71
N ASP A 213 -15.49 6.39 4.67
CA ASP A 213 -16.90 6.00 4.80
C ASP A 213 -17.09 4.73 5.63
N GLY A 214 -16.27 3.70 5.39
CA GLY A 214 -16.34 2.42 6.13
C GLY A 214 -16.00 2.56 7.61
N ASN A 215 -14.95 3.33 7.94
CA ASN A 215 -14.61 3.62 9.33
C ASN A 215 -15.74 4.39 10.02
N ALA A 216 -16.37 5.33 9.31
CA ALA A 216 -17.50 6.07 9.83
C ALA A 216 -18.73 5.18 10.07
N MET A 217 -18.99 4.19 9.20
CA MET A 217 -20.04 3.18 9.41
C MET A 217 -19.78 2.32 10.66
N VAL A 218 -18.53 1.90 10.86
CA VAL A 218 -18.12 1.13 12.06
C VAL A 218 -18.32 1.97 13.33
N SER A 219 -17.86 3.23 13.31
CA SER A 219 -18.04 4.16 14.44
C SER A 219 -19.52 4.42 14.75
N ARG A 220 -20.37 4.65 13.73
CA ARG A 220 -21.83 4.83 13.92
C ARG A 220 -22.52 3.59 14.46
N ALA A 221 -22.00 2.39 14.17
CA ALA A 221 -22.46 1.14 14.75
C ALA A 221 -22.02 0.95 16.22
N GLY A 222 -21.30 1.90 16.82
CA GLY A 222 -20.79 1.82 18.19
C GLY A 222 -19.60 0.87 18.35
N LEU A 223 -18.94 0.51 17.24
CA LEU A 223 -17.79 -0.38 17.22
C LEU A 223 -16.48 0.42 17.25
N PRO A 224 -15.41 -0.14 17.85
CA PRO A 224 -14.14 0.55 17.98
C PRO A 224 -13.43 0.73 16.64
N LEU A 225 -12.71 1.84 16.55
CA LEU A 225 -11.64 2.06 15.58
C LEU A 225 -10.32 2.04 16.34
N GLN A 226 -9.24 1.68 15.67
CA GLN A 226 -7.92 1.52 16.29
C GLN A 226 -6.88 2.39 15.55
N ASP A 227 -5.95 2.97 16.31
CA ASP A 227 -4.72 3.64 15.84
C ASP A 227 -4.92 4.77 14.81
N LEU A 228 -6.05 5.49 14.88
CA LEU A 228 -6.40 6.53 13.90
C LEU A 228 -5.45 7.73 13.89
N GLU A 229 -4.73 7.95 14.99
CA GLU A 229 -3.70 8.98 15.14
C GLU A 229 -2.45 8.70 14.31
N PHE A 230 -2.23 7.44 13.90
CA PHE A 230 -1.09 7.03 13.09
C PHE A 230 -1.39 7.27 11.61
N VAL A 231 -1.08 8.49 11.16
CA VAL A 231 -1.21 8.94 9.77
C VAL A 231 0.17 9.05 9.11
N GLN A 232 0.37 8.34 7.99
CA GLN A 232 1.64 8.34 7.29
C GLN A 232 1.75 9.52 6.33
N PHE A 233 2.88 10.21 6.42
CA PHE A 233 3.31 11.20 5.44
C PHE A 233 4.30 10.54 4.48
N HIS A 234 3.98 10.53 3.19
CA HIS A 234 4.92 10.11 2.16
C HIS A 234 5.92 11.25 1.93
N PRO A 235 7.25 10.98 1.91
CA PRO A 235 8.25 12.05 1.81
C PRO A 235 8.11 12.91 0.56
N THR A 236 7.79 12.30 -0.58
CA THR A 236 7.87 12.94 -1.89
C THR A 236 6.51 13.09 -2.57
N GLY A 237 5.60 13.90 -1.99
CA GLY A 237 4.45 14.44 -2.74
C GLY A 237 4.88 15.66 -3.56
N ILE A 238 4.44 15.78 -4.82
CA ILE A 238 4.74 16.96 -5.66
C ILE A 238 4.23 18.20 -4.94
N TYR A 239 5.12 19.18 -4.77
CA TYR A 239 4.81 20.43 -4.10
C TYR A 239 3.60 21.12 -4.75
N ARG A 240 2.67 21.61 -3.91
CA ARG A 240 1.34 22.14 -4.25
C ARG A 240 0.32 21.10 -4.70
N ALA A 241 0.59 20.34 -5.76
CA ALA A 241 -0.40 19.42 -6.34
C ALA A 241 -0.70 18.21 -5.43
N GLY A 242 0.27 17.78 -4.63
CA GLY A 242 0.15 16.63 -3.74
C GLY A 242 0.21 15.27 -4.44
N CYS A 243 0.41 15.23 -5.76
CA CYS A 243 0.54 13.97 -6.51
C CYS A 243 1.73 13.16 -5.99
N LEU A 244 1.58 11.85 -5.87
CA LEU A 244 2.65 10.96 -5.42
C LEU A 244 3.78 10.91 -6.47
N ILE A 245 5.02 11.15 -6.02
CA ILE A 245 6.23 10.67 -6.69
C ILE A 245 6.71 9.42 -5.97
N SER A 246 6.70 8.28 -6.66
CA SER A 246 7.07 6.97 -6.12
C SER A 246 8.38 7.00 -5.34
N GLU A 247 8.40 6.35 -4.18
CA GLU A 247 9.63 6.02 -3.45
C GLU A 247 10.61 5.19 -4.30
N GLY A 248 10.11 4.49 -5.32
CA GLY A 248 10.94 3.84 -6.33
C GLY A 248 11.95 4.81 -6.97
N CYS A 249 11.70 6.11 -7.04
CA CYS A 249 12.69 7.08 -7.52
C CYS A 249 13.97 7.05 -6.68
N ARG A 250 13.85 6.97 -5.36
CA ARG A 250 14.99 6.83 -4.43
C ARG A 250 15.58 5.42 -4.50
N GLY A 251 14.73 4.40 -4.65
CA GLY A 251 15.16 3.01 -4.85
C GLY A 251 16.01 2.79 -6.11
N GLU A 252 15.77 3.57 -7.16
CA GLU A 252 16.55 3.56 -8.41
C GLU A 252 17.77 4.51 -8.37
N GLY A 253 18.04 5.16 -7.23
CA GLY A 253 19.23 5.99 -7.00
C GLY A 253 19.00 7.50 -6.97
N GLY A 254 17.75 7.96 -6.99
CA GLY A 254 17.38 9.36 -6.73
C GLY A 254 17.71 9.78 -5.30
N TYR A 255 17.97 11.07 -5.09
CA TYR A 255 18.31 11.60 -3.77
C TYR A 255 17.69 12.97 -3.49
N LEU A 256 17.56 13.30 -2.21
CA LEU A 256 16.96 14.55 -1.76
C LEU A 256 18.02 15.64 -1.57
N LEU A 257 17.72 16.85 -2.04
CA LEU A 257 18.54 18.05 -1.92
C LEU A 257 17.76 19.16 -1.23
N ASN A 258 18.37 19.83 -0.26
CA ASN A 258 17.81 21.05 0.32
C ASN A 258 18.01 22.26 -0.63
N GLY A 259 17.53 23.44 -0.24
CA GLY A 259 17.65 24.66 -1.03
C GLY A 259 19.08 25.18 -1.22
N GLU A 260 20.04 24.65 -0.46
CA GLU A 260 21.47 24.95 -0.56
C GLU A 260 22.23 23.95 -1.44
N GLY A 261 21.55 22.90 -1.92
CA GLY A 261 22.14 21.82 -2.71
C GLY A 261 22.83 20.73 -1.88
N GLU A 262 22.62 20.69 -0.56
CA GLU A 262 23.13 19.61 0.32
C GLU A 262 22.27 18.35 0.16
N ARG A 263 22.92 17.20 -0.01
CA ARG A 263 22.29 15.88 0.14
C ARG A 263 22.12 15.52 1.63
N PHE A 264 21.23 16.23 2.28
CA PHE A 264 21.09 16.26 3.74
C PHE A 264 20.78 14.90 4.39
N MET A 265 20.19 13.93 3.66
CA MET A 265 19.88 12.61 4.24
C MET A 265 21.13 11.83 4.67
N GLU A 266 22.32 12.13 4.12
CA GLU A 266 23.58 11.56 4.58
C GLU A 266 23.91 11.96 6.02
N ARG A 267 23.41 13.11 6.48
CA ARG A 267 23.57 13.61 7.85
C ARG A 267 22.55 13.00 8.81
N TYR A 268 21.29 12.86 8.41
CA TYR A 268 20.22 12.34 9.29
C TYR A 268 20.19 10.81 9.38
N ALA A 269 20.57 10.11 8.31
CA ALA A 269 20.60 8.65 8.26
C ALA A 269 21.87 8.17 7.53
N PRO A 270 23.05 8.17 8.18
CA PRO A 270 24.32 7.90 7.50
C PRO A 270 24.38 6.58 6.73
N THR A 271 23.73 5.54 7.26
CA THR A 271 23.67 4.21 6.65
C THR A 271 22.65 4.15 5.51
N ALA A 272 21.37 4.39 5.83
CA ALA A 272 20.26 4.20 4.89
C ALA A 272 20.06 5.37 3.90
N LYS A 273 20.55 6.56 4.26
CA LYS A 273 20.40 7.81 3.51
C LYS A 273 18.95 8.03 3.09
N ASP A 274 18.71 8.24 1.80
CA ASP A 274 17.40 8.45 1.19
C ASP A 274 16.48 7.20 1.28
N LEU A 275 17.01 6.02 1.61
CA LEU A 275 16.23 4.77 1.80
C LEU A 275 15.93 4.47 3.29
N ALA A 276 16.11 5.45 4.17
CA ALA A 276 15.56 5.37 5.52
C ALA A 276 14.02 5.24 5.49
N SER A 277 13.44 4.88 6.63
CA SER A 277 11.99 4.77 6.79
C SER A 277 11.29 6.11 6.49
N ARG A 278 10.04 6.03 6.01
CA ARG A 278 9.28 7.21 5.54
C ARG A 278 9.12 8.29 6.59
N ASP A 279 8.94 7.88 7.84
CA ASP A 279 8.79 8.78 8.98
C ASP A 279 10.10 9.53 9.28
N VAL A 280 11.26 8.87 9.20
CA VAL A 280 12.58 9.49 9.35
C VAL A 280 12.85 10.49 8.22
N VAL A 281 12.62 10.10 6.96
CA VAL A 281 12.85 10.99 5.82
C VAL A 281 11.91 12.20 5.88
N SER A 282 10.62 11.99 6.14
CA SER A 282 9.63 13.08 6.25
C SER A 282 9.95 14.06 7.39
N ARG A 283 10.39 13.56 8.56
CA ARG A 283 10.85 14.42 9.67
C ARG A 283 12.09 15.22 9.28
N SER A 284 13.07 14.57 8.65
CA SER A 284 14.32 15.22 8.22
C SER A 284 14.06 16.34 7.21
N MET A 285 13.23 16.08 6.19
CA MET A 285 12.79 17.11 5.23
C MET A 285 12.09 18.29 5.92
N THR A 286 11.22 18.00 6.90
CA THR A 286 10.50 19.03 7.65
C THR A 286 11.46 19.88 8.50
N ILE A 287 12.48 19.27 9.09
CA ILE A 287 13.52 19.99 9.85
C ILE A 287 14.31 20.91 8.92
N GLU A 288 14.76 20.43 7.76
CA GLU A 288 15.48 21.26 6.77
C GLU A 288 14.69 22.52 6.38
N ILE A 289 13.39 22.36 6.11
CA ILE A 289 12.49 23.48 5.77
C ILE A 289 12.39 24.46 6.96
N ARG A 290 12.13 23.95 8.17
CA ARG A 290 11.96 24.77 9.38
C ARG A 290 13.23 25.51 9.79
N GLU A 291 14.40 24.95 9.50
CA GLU A 291 15.69 25.60 9.73
C GLU A 291 16.11 26.55 8.60
N GLY A 292 15.19 26.85 7.67
CA GLY A 292 15.40 27.86 6.63
C GLY A 292 16.22 27.39 5.43
N ARG A 293 16.45 26.08 5.30
CA ARG A 293 17.15 25.45 4.18
C ARG A 293 16.18 24.85 3.15
N GLY A 294 14.91 25.23 3.18
CA GLY A 294 13.96 24.85 2.13
C GLY A 294 14.31 25.47 0.77
N ALA A 295 13.87 24.80 -0.29
CA ALA A 295 14.02 25.18 -1.69
C ALA A 295 12.97 26.20 -2.17
N GLY A 296 13.25 26.82 -3.32
CA GLY A 296 12.40 27.84 -3.94
C GLY A 296 12.39 29.18 -3.22
N SER A 297 11.69 30.16 -3.79
CA SER A 297 11.64 31.53 -3.24
C SER A 297 10.97 31.60 -1.86
N ALA A 298 10.02 30.70 -1.58
CA ALA A 298 9.32 30.60 -0.30
C ALA A 298 10.05 29.73 0.74
N LYS A 299 11.12 29.02 0.35
CA LYS A 299 11.87 28.08 1.21
C LYS A 299 10.98 27.03 1.89
N ASP A 300 9.99 26.50 1.19
CA ASP A 300 8.90 25.70 1.77
C ASP A 300 8.77 24.28 1.20
N HIS A 301 9.76 23.82 0.44
CA HIS A 301 9.83 22.45 -0.10
C HIS A 301 11.28 21.96 -0.20
N ILE A 302 11.48 20.76 -0.71
CA ILE A 302 12.77 20.10 -0.93
C ILE A 302 12.84 19.65 -2.39
N TYR A 303 14.03 19.39 -2.91
CA TYR A 303 14.23 18.85 -4.25
C TYR A 303 14.45 17.34 -4.23
N LEU A 304 13.83 16.62 -5.16
CA LEU A 304 14.16 15.24 -5.51
C LEU A 304 14.92 15.23 -6.83
N GLN A 305 16.19 14.85 -6.78
CA GLN A 305 17.10 14.87 -7.92
C GLN A 305 17.17 13.50 -8.61
N LEU A 306 16.98 13.51 -9.93
CA LEU A 306 16.99 12.31 -10.79
C LEU A 306 17.86 12.45 -12.04
N SER A 307 18.29 13.66 -12.41
CA SER A 307 18.95 13.92 -13.70
C SER A 307 20.35 13.29 -13.86
N HIS A 308 20.94 12.80 -12.77
CA HIS A 308 22.18 12.01 -12.81
C HIS A 308 21.95 10.56 -13.23
N LEU A 309 20.71 10.06 -13.16
CA LEU A 309 20.38 8.73 -13.62
C LEU A 309 20.38 8.70 -15.17
N PRO A 310 20.87 7.60 -15.78
CA PRO A 310 20.76 7.42 -17.23
C PRO A 310 19.30 7.59 -17.69
N PRO A 311 19.03 8.37 -18.76
CA PRO A 311 17.68 8.60 -19.25
C PRO A 311 16.91 7.30 -19.53
N GLU A 312 17.61 6.24 -19.95
CA GLU A 312 17.03 4.92 -20.21
C GLU A 312 16.39 4.32 -18.95
N ILE A 313 17.01 4.50 -17.77
CA ILE A 313 16.46 4.05 -16.49
C ILE A 313 15.17 4.82 -16.17
N LEU A 314 15.16 6.14 -16.40
CA LEU A 314 13.99 6.97 -16.17
C LEU A 314 12.82 6.56 -17.09
N HIS A 315 13.10 6.31 -18.36
CA HIS A 315 12.10 5.86 -19.33
C HIS A 315 11.57 4.44 -19.06
N GLU A 316 12.44 3.50 -18.67
CA GLU A 316 12.05 2.11 -18.47
C GLU A 316 11.39 1.89 -17.10
N ARG A 317 11.96 2.46 -16.03
CA ARG A 317 11.58 2.13 -14.64
C ARG A 317 10.65 3.17 -14.01
N LEU A 318 10.72 4.42 -14.47
CA LEU A 318 10.03 5.58 -13.91
C LEU A 318 9.22 6.42 -14.95
N PRO A 319 8.50 5.80 -15.92
CA PRO A 319 7.82 6.55 -16.97
C PRO A 319 6.63 7.38 -16.44
N GLY A 320 5.83 6.84 -15.51
CA GLY A 320 4.67 7.52 -14.94
C GLY A 320 5.03 8.77 -14.13
N ILE A 321 6.07 8.70 -13.30
CA ILE A 321 6.51 9.87 -12.52
C ILE A 321 7.16 10.94 -13.39
N SER A 322 7.82 10.55 -14.49
CA SER A 322 8.42 11.49 -15.44
C SER A 322 7.35 12.35 -16.11
N GLU A 323 6.27 11.70 -16.55
CA GLU A 323 5.09 12.36 -17.09
C GLU A 323 4.37 13.22 -16.04
N THR A 324 4.21 12.70 -14.81
CA THR A 324 3.56 13.42 -13.71
C THR A 324 4.33 14.68 -13.30
N ALA A 325 5.66 14.62 -13.21
CA ALA A 325 6.51 15.76 -12.91
C ALA A 325 6.40 16.85 -13.99
N SER A 326 6.38 16.45 -15.26
CA SER A 326 6.18 17.37 -16.38
C SER A 326 4.80 18.06 -16.32
N ILE A 327 3.73 17.29 -16.12
CA ILE A 327 2.36 17.82 -16.10
C ILE A 327 2.11 18.76 -14.91
N PHE A 328 2.50 18.34 -13.70
CA PHE A 328 2.09 19.02 -12.47
C PHE A 328 3.12 20.00 -11.90
N SER A 329 4.37 19.92 -12.36
CA SER A 329 5.43 20.85 -11.95
C SER A 329 6.22 21.47 -13.12
N GLY A 330 5.93 21.11 -14.37
CA GLY A 330 6.66 21.62 -15.53
C GLY A 330 8.11 21.13 -15.62
N VAL A 331 8.47 20.10 -14.85
CA VAL A 331 9.85 19.63 -14.68
C VAL A 331 10.18 18.54 -15.69
N ASP A 332 11.29 18.72 -16.40
CA ASP A 332 11.97 17.65 -17.13
C ASP A 332 12.95 16.95 -16.18
N VAL A 333 12.59 15.74 -15.73
CA VAL A 333 13.35 14.96 -14.75
C VAL A 333 14.76 14.57 -15.22
N THR A 334 15.05 14.69 -16.52
CA THR A 334 16.40 14.47 -17.07
C THR A 334 17.32 15.67 -16.89
N LYS A 335 16.80 16.82 -16.46
CA LYS A 335 17.53 18.08 -16.36
C LYS A 335 17.40 18.72 -14.97
N GLU A 336 16.18 18.80 -14.46
CA GLU A 336 15.84 19.58 -13.27
C GLU A 336 15.25 18.68 -12.18
N PRO A 337 15.48 19.02 -10.89
CA PRO A 337 14.90 18.26 -9.78
C PRO A 337 13.41 18.54 -9.60
N ILE A 338 12.68 17.55 -9.09
CA ILE A 338 11.24 17.66 -8.80
C ILE A 338 11.05 18.36 -7.44
N PRO A 339 10.22 19.41 -7.33
CA PRO A 339 9.89 20.03 -6.05
C PRO A 339 8.93 19.12 -5.26
N VAL A 340 9.32 18.74 -4.05
CA VAL A 340 8.62 17.74 -3.22
C VAL A 340 8.48 18.17 -1.76
N LEU A 341 7.43 17.70 -1.09
CA LEU A 341 7.15 17.96 0.32
C LEU A 341 6.44 16.76 0.98
N PRO A 342 6.72 16.45 2.27
CA PRO A 342 6.00 15.42 3.00
C PRO A 342 4.49 15.64 2.97
N THR A 343 3.75 14.66 2.43
CA THR A 343 2.32 14.78 2.14
C THR A 343 1.55 13.60 2.72
N VAL A 344 0.37 13.82 3.31
CA VAL A 344 -0.46 12.75 3.87
C VAL A 344 -0.77 11.72 2.79
N HIS A 345 -0.58 10.44 3.11
CA HIS A 345 -0.56 9.38 2.11
C HIS A 345 -1.39 8.16 2.49
N TYR A 346 -1.16 7.62 3.69
CA TYR A 346 -1.73 6.35 4.12
C TYR A 346 -2.17 6.41 5.58
N ASN A 347 -3.19 5.64 5.92
CA ASN A 347 -3.74 5.54 7.26
C ASN A 347 -3.39 4.15 7.81
N MET A 348 -2.60 4.09 8.89
CA MET A 348 -2.29 2.82 9.54
C MET A 348 -3.50 2.33 10.35
N GLY A 349 -4.14 3.25 11.07
CA GLY A 349 -5.37 2.96 11.80
C GLY A 349 -6.59 2.79 10.92
N GLY A 350 -7.59 2.10 11.47
CA GLY A 350 -8.83 1.79 10.78
C GLY A 350 -9.84 1.09 11.68
N SER A 351 -10.68 0.25 11.08
CA SER A 351 -11.62 -0.59 11.83
C SER A 351 -10.86 -1.65 12.62
N ASP A 352 -11.13 -1.75 13.92
CA ASP A 352 -10.54 -2.80 14.77
C ASP A 352 -11.10 -4.16 14.35
N LEU A 353 -10.21 -5.03 13.88
CA LEU A 353 -10.54 -6.38 13.46
C LEU A 353 -9.48 -7.33 14.04
N PRO A 354 -9.83 -8.19 15.01
CA PRO A 354 -8.89 -9.18 15.50
C PRO A 354 -8.47 -10.11 14.36
N PHE A 355 -7.17 -10.36 14.24
CA PHE A 355 -6.65 -11.33 13.28
C PHE A 355 -7.22 -12.72 13.60
N ARG A 356 -8.16 -13.20 12.78
CA ARG A 356 -8.78 -14.53 12.97
C ARG A 356 -8.04 -15.58 12.16
N HIS A 357 -7.20 -16.35 12.84
CA HIS A 357 -6.60 -17.57 12.29
C HIS A 357 -7.64 -18.71 12.27
N SER A 358 -8.50 -18.77 11.26
CA SER A 358 -9.39 -19.93 11.06
C SER A 358 -8.83 -20.86 9.98
N PHE A 359 -7.72 -21.55 10.27
CA PHE A 359 -7.35 -22.75 9.50
C PHE A 359 -8.25 -23.91 9.96
N ASN A 360 -9.42 -24.03 9.35
CA ASN A 360 -10.16 -25.29 9.37
C ASN A 360 -9.67 -26.18 8.22
N ASN A 361 -8.69 -27.05 8.52
CA ASN A 361 -8.55 -28.42 8.02
C ASN A 361 -8.94 -28.75 6.56
N ARG A 362 -8.40 -28.06 5.54
CA ARG A 362 -8.49 -28.57 4.14
C ARG A 362 -7.18 -28.69 3.37
N TRP A 363 -6.05 -28.34 3.96
CA TRP A 363 -4.74 -28.55 3.35
C TRP A 363 -3.78 -29.19 4.34
N GLN A 364 -4.09 -30.43 4.76
CA GLN A 364 -3.06 -31.32 5.30
C GLN A 364 -2.22 -31.82 4.13
N TYR A 365 -1.19 -31.06 3.74
CA TYR A 365 -0.01 -31.67 3.16
C TYR A 365 0.86 -32.16 4.31
N ASN A 366 0.93 -33.48 4.43
CA ASN A 366 1.84 -34.31 5.23
C ASN A 366 2.94 -33.55 6.01
N LEU A 367 2.62 -33.08 7.22
CA LEU A 367 3.61 -32.58 8.19
C LEU A 367 4.19 -33.76 8.97
N GLN A 368 5.16 -34.46 8.39
CA GLN A 368 6.19 -35.10 9.20
C GLN A 368 7.24 -34.03 9.51
N ASN A 369 7.37 -33.67 10.79
CA ASN A 369 8.25 -32.65 11.40
C ASN A 369 7.59 -31.28 11.66
N PRO A 370 6.93 -31.08 12.82
CA PRO A 370 6.73 -29.73 13.33
C PRO A 370 8.09 -29.07 13.59
N ILE A 371 8.35 -27.96 12.89
CA ILE A 371 9.48 -27.07 13.20
C ILE A 371 9.19 -26.43 14.56
N PRO A 372 10.09 -26.52 15.56
CA PRO A 372 9.86 -25.87 16.84
C PRO A 372 9.82 -24.36 16.62
N LEU A 373 8.76 -23.71 17.12
CA LEU A 373 8.79 -22.28 17.42
C LEU A 373 9.95 -22.07 18.39
N ASP A 374 11.03 -21.48 17.90
CA ASP A 374 12.21 -21.20 18.71
C ASP A 374 11.81 -20.22 19.83
N LYS A 375 11.87 -20.70 21.07
CA LYS A 375 11.48 -19.95 22.27
C LYS A 375 12.41 -18.77 22.54
N ASP A 376 13.51 -18.65 21.80
CA ASP A 376 14.48 -17.58 21.94
C ASP A 376 14.07 -16.27 21.24
N PHE A 377 13.06 -16.27 20.35
CA PHE A 377 12.54 -15.03 19.74
C PHE A 377 11.86 -14.09 20.76
N LEU A 378 11.42 -14.62 21.90
CA LEU A 378 10.76 -13.87 22.98
C LEU A 378 11.71 -13.37 24.07
N ARG A 379 13.04 -13.53 23.92
CA ARG A 379 14.02 -13.26 24.98
C ARG A 379 15.13 -12.29 24.57
N HIS A 380 14.79 -11.13 24.03
CA HIS A 380 15.74 -10.01 24.06
C HIS A 380 15.04 -8.68 24.39
N PRO A 381 14.95 -8.32 25.68
CA PRO A 381 14.78 -6.94 26.08
C PRO A 381 16.16 -6.25 26.02
N THR A 382 16.33 -5.34 25.08
CA THR A 382 17.44 -4.37 25.07
C THR A 382 16.78 -3.03 24.76
N VAL A 383 16.32 -2.30 25.78
CA VAL A 383 17.06 -1.30 26.57
C VAL A 383 17.50 -0.13 25.70
N LEU A 384 16.68 0.93 25.80
CA LEU A 384 16.85 2.35 25.42
C LEU A 384 17.05 2.71 23.95
#